data_AF-A0A8C3FGD8-F1
#
_entry.id   AF-A0A8C3FGD8-F1
#
_cell.length_a   1.000
_cell.length_b   1.000
_cell.length_c   1.000
_cell.angle_alpha   90.00
_cell.angle_beta   90.00
_cell.angle_gamma   90.00
#
_symmetry.space_group_name_H-M   'P 1'
#
loop_
_entity.id
_entity.type
_entity.pdbx_description
1 polymer ?
#
loop_
_entity_poly.entity_id
_entity_poly.type
_entity_poly.pdbx_seq_one_letter_code
_entity_poly.pdbx_strand_id
1 'polypeptide(L)'
;MEPLSSLKRSSYHAAFELKVVEYAEANNNCAAAREFCINEKQVREWRKNKTLKDMPRSKKKCPTSCASFPETGIRLCALQMSKDDKYKSVKQSVFVASAGWCTRFMNPHGLCLCQRTKIVQKLPIDLEEKIESFQRLIKYQKEYKCCISNALDGSEDDAIFDDDTTEPDEKKESDSEDNTPDIYDDNAGAAVSEAEFN
;
A
#
# COMPACT_ATOMS: atom_id res chain seq x y z
N MET A 1 -37.10 5.71 -17.90
CA MET A 1 -36.37 6.10 -16.67
C MET A 1 -35.25 5.08 -16.51
N GLU A 2 -34.02 5.47 -16.81
CA GLU A 2 -32.84 4.63 -16.58
C GLU A 2 -32.66 4.40 -15.08
N PRO A 3 -32.62 3.15 -14.60
CA PRO A 3 -32.35 2.87 -13.20
C PRO A 3 -30.90 3.26 -12.91
N LEU A 4 -30.69 4.21 -12.00
CA LEU A 4 -29.36 4.59 -11.53
C LEU A 4 -28.69 3.37 -10.90
N SER A 5 -27.90 2.66 -11.70
CA SER A 5 -27.01 1.59 -11.30
C SER A 5 -26.25 2.01 -10.03
N SER A 6 -26.06 1.08 -9.10
CA SER A 6 -25.44 1.27 -7.78
C SER A 6 -24.23 2.21 -7.81
N LEU A 7 -24.47 3.50 -7.53
CA LEU A 7 -23.42 4.51 -7.52
C LEU A 7 -22.34 4.11 -6.50
N LYS A 8 -21.10 4.00 -6.96
CA LYS A 8 -19.94 3.67 -6.13
C LYS A 8 -19.84 4.66 -4.96
N ARG A 9 -19.54 4.16 -3.76
CA ARG A 9 -19.32 4.99 -2.57
C ARG A 9 -18.21 6.00 -2.86
N SER A 10 -18.57 7.27 -2.90
CA SER A 10 -17.66 8.38 -3.18
C SER A 10 -17.59 9.32 -1.98
N SER A 11 -16.40 9.86 -1.72
CA SER A 11 -16.18 10.90 -0.71
C SER A 11 -16.14 12.26 -1.38
N TYR A 12 -16.96 13.18 -0.88
CA TYR A 12 -17.12 14.52 -1.45
C TYR A 12 -16.43 15.56 -0.56
N HIS A 13 -16.04 16.67 -1.18
CA HIS A 13 -15.53 17.83 -0.46
C HIS A 13 -16.68 18.58 0.20
N ALA A 14 -16.44 19.16 1.37
CA ALA A 14 -17.44 19.93 2.11
C ALA A 14 -18.04 21.07 1.27
N ALA A 15 -17.25 21.73 0.42
CA ALA A 15 -17.76 22.75 -0.51
C ALA A 15 -18.87 22.23 -1.44
N PHE A 16 -18.68 21.02 -1.96
CA PHE A 16 -19.63 20.39 -2.86
C PHE A 16 -20.88 19.93 -2.10
N GLU A 17 -20.71 19.29 -0.95
CA GLU A 17 -21.84 18.87 -0.11
C GLU A 17 -22.69 20.09 0.31
N LEU A 18 -22.06 21.23 0.64
CA LEU A 18 -22.77 22.49 0.94
C LEU A 18 -23.56 23.02 -0.27
N LYS A 19 -22.97 23.02 -1.47
CA LYS A 19 -23.66 23.42 -2.71
C LYS A 19 -24.90 22.56 -2.97
N VAL A 20 -24.80 21.25 -2.76
CA VAL A 20 -25.91 20.31 -2.93
C VAL A 20 -27.00 20.56 -1.89
N VAL A 21 -26.61 20.84 -0.63
CA VAL A 21 -27.55 21.17 0.46
C VAL A 21 -28.29 22.47 0.18
N GLU A 22 -27.60 23.52 -0.24
CA GLU A 22 -28.20 24.82 -0.62
C GLU A 22 -29.24 24.65 -1.73
N TYR A 23 -28.90 23.89 -2.78
CA TYR A 23 -29.83 23.59 -3.87
C TYR A 23 -31.04 22.75 -3.40
N ALA A 24 -30.83 21.79 -2.49
CA ALA A 24 -31.89 20.97 -1.93
C ALA A 24 -32.83 21.74 -0.99
N GLU A 25 -32.33 22.79 -0.32
CA GLU A 25 -33.13 23.71 0.49
C GLU A 25 -33.98 24.64 -0.37
N ALA A 26 -33.47 25.09 -1.52
CA ALA A 26 -34.22 25.92 -2.48
C ALA A 26 -35.26 25.13 -3.29
N ASN A 27 -34.96 23.88 -3.64
CA ASN A 27 -35.82 23.03 -4.46
C ASN A 27 -36.40 21.88 -3.60
N ASN A 28 -35.85 20.68 -3.75
CA ASN A 28 -36.15 19.50 -2.93
C ASN A 28 -35.00 18.47 -3.06
N ASN A 29 -34.99 17.45 -2.20
CA ASN A 29 -33.91 16.43 -2.20
C ASN A 29 -33.87 15.63 -3.51
N CYS A 30 -35.02 15.29 -4.08
CA CYS A 30 -35.10 14.49 -5.31
C CYS A 30 -34.58 15.26 -6.54
N ALA A 31 -34.84 16.56 -6.63
CA ALA A 31 -34.31 17.41 -7.69
C ALA A 31 -32.79 17.57 -7.54
N ALA A 32 -32.29 17.75 -6.31
CA ALA A 32 -30.85 17.78 -6.06
C ALA A 32 -30.17 16.46 -6.45
N ALA A 33 -30.78 15.33 -6.11
CA ALA A 33 -30.28 14.01 -6.49
C ALA A 33 -30.18 13.84 -8.01
N ARG A 34 -31.17 14.32 -8.75
CA ARG A 34 -31.19 14.29 -10.22
C ARG A 34 -30.15 15.24 -10.82
N GLU A 35 -30.07 16.48 -10.33
CA GLU A 35 -29.17 17.51 -10.83
C GLU A 35 -27.69 17.13 -10.64
N PHE A 36 -27.35 16.66 -9.45
CA PHE A 36 -25.95 16.34 -9.10
C PHE A 36 -25.58 14.88 -9.32
N CYS A 37 -26.52 14.04 -9.79
CA CYS A 37 -26.34 12.59 -9.95
C CYS A 37 -25.85 11.91 -8.65
N ILE A 38 -26.46 12.27 -7.51
CA ILE A 38 -26.12 11.73 -6.18
C ILE A 38 -27.33 10.97 -5.64
N ASN A 39 -27.09 9.96 -4.80
CA ASN A 39 -28.17 9.29 -4.08
C ASN A 39 -28.93 10.27 -3.17
N GLU A 40 -30.25 10.35 -3.30
CA GLU A 40 -31.13 11.18 -2.44
C GLU A 40 -30.87 10.94 -0.95
N LYS A 41 -30.59 9.69 -0.57
CA LYS A 41 -30.23 9.32 0.80
C LYS A 41 -29.02 10.11 1.33
N GLN A 42 -28.00 10.34 0.50
CA GLN A 42 -26.81 11.12 0.89
C GLN A 42 -27.16 12.59 1.08
N VAL A 43 -27.99 13.16 0.18
CA VAL A 43 -28.49 14.54 0.33
C VAL A 43 -29.23 14.70 1.66
N ARG A 44 -30.08 13.73 2.01
CA ARG A 44 -30.80 13.71 3.28
C ARG A 44 -29.88 13.61 4.50
N GLU A 45 -28.85 12.77 4.43
CA GLU A 45 -27.85 12.63 5.50
C GLU A 45 -27.02 13.90 5.68
N TRP A 46 -26.60 14.55 4.59
CA TRP A 46 -25.87 15.81 4.63
C TRP A 46 -26.68 16.95 5.23
N ARG A 47 -27.98 17.05 4.90
CA ARG A 47 -28.89 18.04 5.52
C ARG A 47 -29.03 17.84 7.03
N LYS A 48 -29.03 16.59 7.50
CA LYS A 48 -29.05 16.28 8.95
C LYS A 48 -27.72 16.61 9.62
N ASN A 49 -26.62 16.63 8.88
CA ASN A 49 -25.29 16.84 9.43
C ASN A 49 -24.98 18.33 9.66
N LYS A 50 -25.27 18.83 10.86
CA LYS A 50 -24.98 20.22 11.26
C LYS A 50 -23.49 20.60 11.16
N THR A 51 -22.59 19.64 11.40
CA THR A 51 -21.13 19.86 11.38
C THR A 51 -20.57 20.21 9.99
N LEU A 52 -21.36 19.99 8.93
CA LEU A 52 -20.94 20.26 7.57
C LEU A 52 -20.71 21.77 7.33
N LYS A 53 -21.44 22.64 8.04
CA LYS A 53 -21.32 24.10 7.91
C LYS A 53 -20.01 24.62 8.52
N ASP A 54 -19.52 23.95 9.56
CA ASP A 54 -18.31 24.36 10.30
C ASP A 54 -17.02 23.81 9.65
N MET A 55 -17.14 22.81 8.77
CA MET A 55 -16.00 22.16 8.14
C MET A 55 -15.36 23.05 7.05
N PRO A 56 -14.01 23.14 7.00
CA PRO A 56 -13.34 23.83 5.89
C PRO A 56 -13.71 23.22 4.54
N ARG A 57 -14.04 24.08 3.58
CA ARG A 57 -14.51 23.75 2.23
C ARG A 57 -13.60 22.79 1.46
N SER A 58 -12.29 22.85 1.70
CA SER A 58 -11.27 22.03 1.04
C SER A 58 -11.12 20.62 1.62
N LYS A 59 -11.79 20.30 2.74
CA LYS A 59 -11.70 18.97 3.35
C LYS A 59 -12.84 18.08 2.91
N LYS A 60 -12.54 16.78 2.85
CA LYS A 60 -13.54 15.71 2.79
C LYS A 60 -13.75 15.19 4.20
N LYS A 61 -14.95 14.70 4.50
CA LYS A 61 -15.18 13.98 5.75
C LYS A 61 -14.34 12.70 5.74
N CYS A 62 -13.36 12.60 6.63
CA CYS A 62 -12.63 11.36 6.85
C CYS A 62 -13.59 10.35 7.51
N PRO A 63 -13.89 9.19 6.86
CA PRO A 63 -14.79 8.20 7.43
C PRO A 63 -14.24 7.57 8.71
N THR A 64 -12.93 7.56 8.83
CA THR A 64 -12.20 7.14 10.02
C THR A 64 -11.78 8.41 10.72
N SER A 65 -12.11 8.55 12.01
CA SER A 65 -11.32 9.45 12.84
C SER A 65 -9.88 8.94 12.71
N CYS A 66 -9.06 9.65 11.95
CA CYS A 66 -7.63 9.59 12.13
C CYS A 66 -7.43 10.10 13.55
N ALA A 67 -7.56 9.17 14.49
CA ALA A 67 -7.34 9.43 15.88
C ALA A 67 -5.94 10.00 15.93
N SER A 68 -5.86 11.26 16.36
CA SER A 68 -4.61 11.97 16.58
C SER A 68 -3.91 11.29 17.76
N PHE A 69 -3.44 10.07 17.55
CA PHE A 69 -2.50 9.43 18.43
C PHE A 69 -1.15 9.98 17.99
N PRO A 70 -0.50 10.85 18.79
CA PRO A 70 0.87 11.21 18.53
C PRO A 70 1.69 9.92 18.40
N GLU A 71 2.73 9.93 17.59
CA GLU A 71 3.53 8.77 17.18
C GLU A 71 4.09 7.95 18.37
N THR A 72 4.34 8.61 19.51
CA THR A 72 4.70 8.02 20.82
C THR A 72 3.53 7.43 21.63
N GLY A 73 2.31 7.67 21.16
CA GLY A 73 1.06 7.42 21.85
C GLY A 73 0.63 5.96 21.85
N ILE A 74 0.95 5.13 20.85
CA ILE A 74 0.45 3.74 20.91
C ILE A 74 1.09 2.98 22.06
N ARG A 75 2.42 3.05 22.21
CA ARG A 75 3.10 2.23 23.22
C ARG A 75 2.58 2.61 24.60
N LEU A 76 2.42 3.91 24.84
CA LEU A 76 1.84 4.44 26.07
C LEU A 76 0.35 4.07 26.21
N CYS A 77 -0.43 4.13 25.14
CA CYS A 77 -1.86 3.77 25.15
C CYS A 77 -2.08 2.27 25.33
N ALA A 78 -1.27 1.42 24.70
CA ALA A 78 -1.27 -0.03 24.87
C ALA A 78 -0.81 -0.41 26.29
N LEU A 79 0.22 0.24 26.82
CA LEU A 79 0.64 0.08 28.21
C LEU A 79 -0.45 0.54 29.18
N GLN A 80 -1.14 1.65 28.90
CA GLN A 80 -2.26 2.13 29.70
C GLN A 80 -3.44 1.14 29.65
N MET A 81 -3.83 0.68 28.46
CA MET A 81 -4.89 -0.32 28.28
C MET A 81 -4.55 -1.66 28.95
N SER A 82 -3.27 -2.05 29.01
CA SER A 82 -2.86 -3.27 29.72
C SER A 82 -3.02 -3.16 31.24
N LYS A 83 -3.01 -1.94 31.79
CA LYS A 83 -3.22 -1.68 33.22
C LYS A 83 -4.70 -1.68 33.59
N ASP A 84 -5.60 -1.36 32.66
CA ASP A 84 -7.04 -1.34 32.88
C ASP A 84 -7.58 -2.76 33.08
N ASP A 85 -8.29 -3.02 34.18
CA ASP A 85 -8.79 -4.37 34.54
C ASP A 85 -9.79 -4.93 33.53
N LYS A 86 -10.43 -4.05 32.74
CA LYS A 86 -11.32 -4.41 31.64
C LYS A 86 -10.64 -5.29 30.58
N TYR A 87 -9.35 -5.08 30.33
CA TYR A 87 -8.62 -5.79 29.28
C TYR A 87 -7.71 -6.90 29.85
N LYS A 88 -7.47 -6.94 31.17
CA LYS A 88 -6.74 -8.03 31.84
C LYS A 88 -7.49 -9.36 31.85
N SER A 89 -8.82 -9.32 31.85
CA SER A 89 -9.66 -10.52 31.85
C SER A 89 -9.77 -11.18 30.47
N VAL A 90 -9.46 -10.44 29.41
CA VAL A 90 -9.51 -10.94 28.04
C VAL A 90 -8.26 -11.78 27.79
N LYS A 91 -8.45 -13.08 27.59
CA LYS A 91 -7.36 -13.99 27.25
C LYS A 91 -6.77 -13.58 25.91
N GLN A 92 -5.45 -13.33 25.89
CA GLN A 92 -4.72 -12.97 24.67
C GLN A 92 -4.88 -14.01 23.55
N SER A 93 -5.14 -15.28 23.91
CA SER A 93 -5.36 -16.38 22.96
C SER A 93 -6.63 -16.27 22.12
N VAL A 94 -7.58 -15.38 22.47
CA VAL A 94 -8.84 -15.21 21.73
C VAL A 94 -8.73 -14.08 20.68
N PHE A 95 -7.73 -13.20 20.81
CA PHE A 95 -7.58 -12.09 19.88
C PHE A 95 -6.85 -12.54 18.61
N VAL A 96 -7.60 -12.63 17.50
CA VAL A 96 -7.05 -12.87 16.17
C VAL A 96 -7.13 -11.58 15.37
N ALA A 97 -5.97 -10.98 15.09
CA ALA A 97 -5.89 -9.82 14.22
C ALA A 97 -5.86 -10.26 12.75
N SER A 98 -6.74 -9.70 11.93
CA SER A 98 -6.67 -9.88 10.47
C SER A 98 -5.47 -9.13 9.88
N ALA A 99 -4.98 -9.57 8.73
CA ALA A 99 -3.88 -8.88 8.03
C ALA A 99 -4.19 -7.40 7.79
N GLY A 100 -5.43 -7.07 7.40
CA GLY A 100 -5.88 -5.69 7.21
C GLY A 100 -5.93 -4.86 8.50
N TRP A 101 -6.23 -5.49 9.65
CA TRP A 101 -6.13 -4.83 10.96
C TRP A 101 -4.69 -4.48 11.28
N CYS A 102 -3.75 -5.41 11.08
CA CYS A 102 -2.32 -5.19 11.30
C CYS A 102 -1.78 -4.05 10.44
N THR A 103 -2.04 -4.04 9.13
CA THR A 103 -1.59 -2.96 8.23
C THR A 103 -2.17 -1.60 8.62
N ARG A 104 -3.48 -1.54 8.93
CA ARG A 104 -4.14 -0.29 9.35
C ARG A 104 -3.63 0.23 10.68
N PHE A 105 -3.25 -0.65 11.58
CA PHE A 105 -2.62 -0.29 12.84
C PHE A 105 -1.17 0.16 12.63
N MET A 106 -0.37 -0.54 11.83
CA MET A 106 1.05 -0.25 11.68
C MET A 106 1.33 1.06 10.92
N ASN A 107 0.60 1.33 9.83
CA ASN A 107 0.87 2.47 8.93
C ASN A 107 0.82 3.85 9.61
N PRO A 108 -0.20 4.19 10.43
CA PRO A 108 -0.26 5.50 11.08
C PRO A 108 0.82 5.74 12.12
N HIS A 109 1.50 4.68 12.58
CA HIS A 109 2.42 4.76 13.70
C HIS A 109 3.87 4.48 13.33
N GLY A 110 4.21 4.51 12.04
CA GLY A 110 5.57 4.30 11.56
C GLY A 110 6.14 2.92 11.89
N LEU A 111 5.28 1.96 12.25
CA LEU A 111 5.68 0.58 12.47
C LEU A 111 5.68 -0.13 11.12
N CYS A 112 6.73 -0.91 10.85
CA CYS A 112 6.77 -1.76 9.67
C CYS A 112 7.11 -3.19 10.09
N LEU A 113 6.53 -4.17 9.38
CA LEU A 113 6.96 -5.57 9.43
C LEU A 113 8.21 -5.76 8.56
N CYS A 114 9.17 -4.85 8.63
CA CYS A 114 10.45 -5.09 7.98
C CYS A 114 11.31 -5.92 8.92
N GLN A 115 11.86 -7.02 8.41
CA GLN A 115 12.98 -7.66 9.08
C GLN A 115 14.12 -6.64 9.14
N ARG A 116 14.77 -6.54 10.30
CA ARG A 116 15.98 -5.73 10.44
C ARG A 116 16.95 -6.18 9.34
N THR A 117 17.40 -5.27 8.49
CA THR A 117 18.47 -5.61 7.54
C THR A 117 19.64 -6.16 8.34
N LYS A 118 20.29 -7.23 7.84
CA LYS A 118 21.53 -7.71 8.44
C LYS A 118 22.46 -6.50 8.53
N ILE A 119 22.80 -6.13 9.76
CA ILE A 119 23.70 -5.02 10.04
C ILE A 119 24.98 -5.31 9.25
N VAL A 120 25.41 -4.34 8.46
CA VAL A 120 26.69 -4.38 7.74
C VAL A 120 27.80 -4.69 8.75
N GLN A 121 28.88 -5.32 8.31
CA GLN A 121 30.04 -5.55 9.15
C GLN A 121 30.40 -4.27 9.91
N LYS A 122 30.75 -4.40 11.21
CA LYS A 122 31.16 -3.25 12.02
C LYS A 122 32.33 -2.57 11.31
N LEU A 123 32.25 -1.25 11.16
CA LEU A 123 33.33 -0.46 10.59
C LEU A 123 34.60 -0.68 11.44
N PRO A 124 35.76 -0.94 10.82
CA PRO A 124 37.04 -1.01 11.53
C PRO A 124 37.30 0.27 12.32
N ILE A 125 37.90 0.13 13.51
CA ILE A 125 38.20 1.27 14.40
C ILE A 125 39.16 2.26 13.74
N ASP A 126 40.05 1.76 12.88
CA ASP A 126 41.07 2.48 12.14
C ASP A 126 40.58 3.04 10.77
N LEU A 127 39.28 2.93 10.48
CA LEU A 127 38.72 3.37 9.19
C LEU A 127 39.01 4.85 8.90
N GLU A 128 38.85 5.72 9.90
CA GLU A 128 39.06 7.16 9.76
C GLU A 128 40.53 7.48 9.43
N GLU A 129 41.47 6.82 10.12
CA GLU A 129 42.91 7.00 9.90
C GLU A 129 43.34 6.48 8.51
N LYS A 130 42.71 5.38 8.06
CA LYS A 130 42.92 4.82 6.73
C LYS A 130 42.34 5.72 5.62
N ILE A 131 41.20 6.36 5.87
CA ILE A 131 40.61 7.36 4.96
C ILE A 131 41.52 8.59 4.88
N GLU A 132 41.98 9.12 6.02
CA GLU A 132 42.86 10.28 6.05
C GLU A 132 44.19 10.03 5.35
N SER A 133 44.83 8.87 5.60
CA SER A 133 46.09 8.51 4.96
C SER A 133 45.93 8.38 3.43
N PHE A 134 44.83 7.79 2.97
CA PHE A 134 44.51 7.72 1.53
C PHE A 134 44.24 9.10 0.93
N GLN A 135 43.46 9.96 1.60
CA GLN A 135 43.21 11.32 1.14
C GLN A 135 44.50 12.15 1.03
N ARG A 136 45.42 12.02 2.00
CA ARG A 136 46.75 12.65 1.95
C ARG A 136 47.57 12.14 0.76
N LEU A 137 47.52 10.84 0.47
CA LEU A 137 48.19 10.23 -0.68
C LEU A 137 47.63 10.77 -2.01
N ILE A 138 46.31 10.85 -2.16
CA ILE A 138 45.66 11.39 -3.36
C ILE A 138 46.01 12.87 -3.55
N LYS A 139 46.01 13.66 -2.46
CA LYS A 139 46.41 15.07 -2.51
C LYS A 139 47.86 15.23 -2.95
N TYR A 140 48.77 14.44 -2.38
CA TYR A 140 50.18 14.42 -2.77
C TYR A 140 50.39 14.03 -4.22
N GLN A 141 49.69 13.00 -4.71
CA GLN A 141 49.75 12.61 -6.12
C GLN A 141 49.26 13.72 -7.04
N LYS A 142 48.16 14.41 -6.69
CA LYS A 142 47.62 15.53 -7.48
C LYS A 142 48.55 16.74 -7.53
N GLU A 143 49.24 17.06 -6.44
CA GLU A 143 50.11 18.25 -6.36
C GLU A 143 51.51 18.05 -6.95
N TYR A 144 52.10 16.84 -6.83
CA TYR A 144 53.53 16.63 -7.12
C TYR A 144 53.80 15.60 -8.23
N LYS A 145 52.79 14.87 -8.70
CA LYS A 145 52.91 13.84 -9.74
C LYS A 145 51.81 14.05 -10.78
N CYS A 146 52.07 14.95 -11.74
CA CYS A 146 51.20 15.15 -12.90
C CYS A 146 50.93 13.82 -13.63
N CYS A 147 49.80 13.16 -13.34
CA CYS A 147 49.09 12.17 -14.17
C CYS A 147 47.96 11.50 -13.37
N ILE A 148 46.75 12.06 -13.41
CA ILE A 148 45.51 11.24 -13.36
C ILE A 148 44.94 11.29 -14.78
N SER A 149 45.70 10.81 -15.76
CA SER A 149 45.24 10.81 -17.15
C SER A 149 44.27 9.66 -17.44
N ASN A 150 44.22 8.63 -16.59
CA ASN A 150 43.27 7.52 -16.72
C ASN A 150 42.76 7.12 -15.32
N ALA A 151 41.60 7.66 -14.93
CA ALA A 151 40.78 6.96 -13.94
C ALA A 151 40.12 5.81 -14.70
N LEU A 152 40.78 4.65 -14.75
CA LEU A 152 40.08 3.40 -15.00
C LEU A 152 39.25 3.14 -13.74
N ASP A 153 38.09 3.76 -13.71
CA ASP A 153 36.98 3.36 -12.85
C ASP A 153 36.67 1.92 -13.30
N GLY A 154 37.10 0.97 -12.47
CA GLY A 154 36.88 -0.45 -12.68
C GLY A 154 35.43 -0.83 -12.36
N SER A 155 34.45 -0.08 -12.84
CA SER A 155 33.07 -0.58 -13.01
C SER A 155 33.05 -1.50 -14.23
N GLU A 156 33.77 -2.62 -14.15
CA GLU A 156 33.46 -3.74 -15.02
C GLU A 156 32.14 -4.31 -14.49
N ASP A 157 31.02 -3.85 -15.06
CA ASP A 157 29.76 -4.55 -14.92
C ASP A 157 29.97 -5.95 -15.50
N ASP A 158 29.82 -6.99 -14.67
CA ASP A 158 29.86 -8.38 -15.11
C ASP A 158 28.84 -8.54 -16.25
N ALA A 159 29.33 -8.72 -17.48
CA ALA A 159 28.49 -8.94 -18.64
C ALA A 159 27.60 -10.16 -18.36
N ILE A 160 26.30 -9.91 -18.16
CA ILE A 160 25.28 -10.95 -18.10
C ILE A 160 25.23 -11.57 -19.49
N PHE A 161 25.95 -12.69 -19.65
CA PHE A 161 26.00 -13.59 -20.80
C PHE A 161 25.16 -13.16 -22.01
N ASP A 162 25.83 -12.61 -23.03
CA ASP A 162 25.27 -12.56 -24.38
C ASP A 162 25.22 -13.99 -24.93
N ASP A 163 24.02 -14.57 -24.91
CA ASP A 163 23.67 -15.80 -25.59
C ASP A 163 23.60 -15.51 -27.10
N ASP A 164 24.71 -15.66 -27.80
CA ASP A 164 24.71 -15.77 -29.25
C ASP A 164 25.91 -16.60 -29.74
N THR A 165 25.70 -17.91 -29.82
CA THR A 165 26.33 -18.72 -30.88
C THR A 165 25.25 -19.12 -31.86
N THR A 166 25.08 -18.27 -32.85
CA THR A 166 24.22 -18.46 -34.00
C THR A 166 24.93 -19.32 -35.07
N GLU A 167 24.12 -20.14 -35.77
CA GLU A 167 24.29 -20.71 -37.13
C GLU A 167 25.02 -22.07 -37.33
N PRO A 168 24.80 -22.78 -38.47
CA PRO A 168 23.58 -23.45 -38.90
C PRO A 168 23.86 -24.90 -39.44
N ASP A 169 22.82 -25.51 -40.00
CA ASP A 169 22.82 -26.52 -41.09
C ASP A 169 22.53 -28.03 -40.84
N GLU A 170 21.62 -28.48 -41.72
CA GLU A 170 21.37 -29.83 -42.27
C GLU A 170 20.55 -30.92 -41.53
N LYS A 171 19.25 -30.93 -41.87
CA LYS A 171 18.38 -32.07 -42.26
C LYS A 171 18.68 -33.47 -41.68
N LYS A 172 17.72 -34.01 -40.91
CA LYS A 172 17.22 -35.38 -41.10
C LYS A 172 15.70 -35.47 -40.91
N GLU A 173 15.07 -36.05 -41.90
CA GLU A 173 13.65 -36.42 -42.00
C GLU A 173 13.49 -37.87 -41.53
N SER A 174 12.51 -38.16 -40.67
CA SER A 174 11.82 -39.45 -40.58
C SER A 174 10.61 -39.38 -39.64
N ASP A 175 9.46 -39.76 -40.18
CA ASP A 175 8.11 -39.89 -39.59
C ASP A 175 8.01 -40.69 -38.28
N SER A 176 7.03 -40.31 -37.45
CA SER A 176 5.93 -41.21 -37.03
C SER A 176 4.83 -40.44 -36.29
N GLU A 177 3.60 -40.62 -36.76
CA GLU A 177 2.32 -40.18 -36.19
C GLU A 177 2.12 -40.70 -34.75
N ASP A 178 1.51 -39.92 -33.85
CA ASP A 178 0.22 -40.32 -33.27
C ASP A 178 -0.46 -39.23 -32.43
N ASN A 179 -1.79 -39.29 -32.47
CA ASN A 179 -2.79 -38.40 -31.89
C ASN A 179 -2.80 -38.41 -30.35
N THR A 180 -3.42 -37.40 -29.71
CA THR A 180 -4.55 -37.54 -28.74
C THR A 180 -4.80 -36.20 -27.98
N PRO A 181 -6.06 -35.81 -27.71
CA PRO A 181 -6.54 -34.42 -27.67
C PRO A 181 -6.58 -33.75 -26.29
N ASP A 182 -6.68 -32.41 -26.35
CA ASP A 182 -7.11 -31.52 -25.28
C ASP A 182 -8.46 -31.95 -24.69
N ILE A 183 -8.48 -32.21 -23.38
CA ILE A 183 -9.71 -32.31 -22.58
C ILE A 183 -9.69 -31.18 -21.56
N TYR A 184 -10.43 -30.13 -21.86
CA TYR A 184 -11.01 -29.25 -20.85
C TYR A 184 -11.95 -30.07 -19.97
N ASP A 185 -11.94 -29.84 -18.67
CA ASP A 185 -13.14 -30.05 -17.85
C ASP A 185 -13.21 -28.97 -16.77
N ASP A 186 -13.83 -27.85 -17.16
CA ASP A 186 -14.65 -27.06 -16.26
C ASP A 186 -15.88 -27.91 -15.88
N ASN A 187 -16.11 -28.18 -14.60
CA ASN A 187 -17.48 -28.36 -14.17
C ASN A 187 -17.76 -27.84 -12.76
N ALA A 188 -18.67 -26.86 -12.74
CA ALA A 188 -19.41 -26.39 -11.61
C ALA A 188 -20.49 -27.43 -11.23
N GLY A 189 -20.65 -27.72 -9.94
CA GLY A 189 -21.71 -28.59 -9.46
C GLY A 189 -22.06 -28.31 -8.02
N ALA A 190 -23.12 -27.51 -7.84
CA ALA A 190 -23.75 -27.28 -6.56
C ALA A 190 -24.38 -28.54 -5.97
N ALA A 191 -24.29 -28.72 -4.66
CA ALA A 191 -25.28 -29.48 -3.89
C ALA A 191 -25.32 -28.95 -2.44
N VAL A 192 -26.41 -28.26 -2.14
CA VAL A 192 -26.88 -27.96 -0.79
C VAL A 192 -27.53 -29.24 -0.26
N SER A 193 -27.19 -29.65 0.96
CA SER A 193 -28.06 -30.52 1.76
C SER A 193 -28.02 -30.12 3.22
N GLU A 194 -29.20 -29.71 3.66
CA GLU A 194 -29.72 -29.54 5.00
C GLU A 194 -29.63 -30.89 5.75
N ALA A 195 -29.08 -30.91 6.97
CA ALA A 195 -29.26 -32.00 7.91
C ALA A 195 -29.07 -31.50 9.34
N GLU A 196 -30.15 -31.67 10.10
CA GLU A 196 -30.29 -31.45 11.53
C GLU A 196 -29.22 -32.19 12.33
N PHE A 197 -28.74 -31.58 13.42
CA PHE A 197 -28.17 -32.32 14.52
C PHE A 197 -28.64 -31.71 15.84
N ASN A 198 -29.20 -32.59 16.68
CA ASN A 198 -29.83 -32.36 17.97
C ASN A 198 -28.96 -31.62 19.00
#